data_AF-A0A0P0NJM4-F1
#
_entry.id   AF-A0A0P0NJM4-F1
#
_cell.length_a   1.000
_cell.length_b   1.000
_cell.length_c   1.000
_cell.angle_alpha   90.00
_cell.angle_beta   90.00
_cell.angle_gamma   90.00
#
_symmetry.space_group_name_H-M   'P 1'
#
loop_
_entity.id
_entity.type
_entity.pdbx_description
1 polymer ?
#
loop_
_entity_poly.entity_id
_entity_poly.type
_entity_poly.pdbx_seq_one_letter_code
_entity_poly.pdbx_strand_id
1 'polypeptide(L)'
;MSNLPGVKNLNFKIMAISRNGIHGWPSGKLGRVVYYMLRGQPVQRSIGKPGKPSLKQKANHESMAVVTHFLGHFKEYLNNGFELEARGTIRNQHNLAISYNKKNALKGEYPNVSIDYAKVQLSKGSLTNPESVGMKKVEGGLQISWNPLVQYEKGELYDDCLQLAVYLPERKAQIIELNFSKRGIGTAFLPVNEDKLESSMEVYLFLSAANHTSVSDTLYVGNLNGTWEKPGSRKCEENPVEDLGTNLRFEQVKEQYGLQMKLKPEDRLPRKAFNSLEKEYLVLMNRYESISRDRKNKPV
;
A
#
# COMPACT_ATOMS: atom_id res chain seq x y z
N MET A 1 3.95 -41.63 -37.17
CA MET A 1 4.10 -40.92 -35.89
C MET A 1 4.09 -39.43 -36.17
N SER A 2 2.89 -38.84 -36.10
CA SER A 2 2.62 -37.45 -36.48
C SER A 2 3.14 -36.49 -35.41
N ASN A 3 4.09 -35.66 -35.80
CA ASN A 3 4.54 -34.51 -35.02
C ASN A 3 3.40 -33.50 -34.87
N LEU A 4 2.74 -33.48 -33.71
CA LEU A 4 1.88 -32.37 -33.30
C LEU A 4 2.79 -31.22 -32.83
N PRO A 5 2.75 -30.04 -33.48
CA PRO A 5 3.56 -28.92 -33.04
C PRO A 5 3.05 -28.40 -31.70
N GLY A 6 4.02 -28.21 -30.80
CA GLY A 6 3.83 -27.79 -29.41
C GLY A 6 2.88 -26.61 -29.25
N VAL A 7 2.05 -26.75 -28.23
CA VAL A 7 1.20 -25.69 -27.67
C VAL A 7 2.11 -24.53 -27.29
N LYS A 8 2.26 -23.57 -28.21
CA LYS A 8 2.89 -22.29 -27.91
C LYS A 8 2.05 -21.65 -26.80
N ASN A 9 2.67 -21.42 -25.65
CA ASN A 9 2.10 -20.72 -24.51
C ASN A 9 1.26 -19.52 -24.99
N LEU A 10 -0.06 -19.65 -24.90
CA LEU A 10 -0.97 -18.55 -25.21
C LEU A 10 -0.74 -17.45 -24.16
N ASN A 11 -0.18 -16.33 -24.62
CA ASN A 11 -0.23 -15.07 -23.89
C ASN A 11 -1.71 -14.74 -23.66
N PHE A 12 -2.21 -14.96 -22.44
CA PHE A 12 -3.59 -14.65 -22.01
C PHE A 12 -3.83 -13.13 -22.01
N LYS A 13 -3.97 -12.57 -23.21
CA LYS A 13 -4.53 -11.24 -23.45
C LYS A 13 -6.03 -11.38 -23.24
N ILE A 14 -6.52 -10.98 -22.05
CA ILE A 14 -7.93 -10.97 -21.59
C ILE A 14 -8.93 -11.19 -22.75
N MET A 15 -9.41 -12.42 -22.91
CA MET A 15 -10.33 -12.82 -23.98
C MET A 15 -11.78 -12.59 -23.55
N ALA A 16 -12.67 -12.36 -24.52
CA ALA A 16 -14.09 -12.34 -24.27
C ALA A 16 -14.58 -13.74 -23.89
N ILE A 17 -15.38 -13.84 -22.83
CA ILE A 17 -15.96 -15.08 -22.32
C ILE A 17 -17.45 -15.06 -22.61
N SER A 18 -17.95 -16.04 -23.36
CA SER A 18 -19.39 -16.29 -23.45
C SER A 18 -19.76 -17.38 -22.45
N ARG A 19 -20.63 -17.05 -21.48
CA ARG A 19 -21.06 -18.00 -20.45
C ARG A 19 -22.20 -18.92 -20.92
N ASN A 20 -22.98 -18.48 -21.92
CA ASN A 20 -24.18 -19.19 -22.37
C ASN A 20 -23.99 -19.80 -23.77
N GLY A 21 -22.79 -20.35 -24.05
CA GLY A 21 -22.48 -20.99 -25.33
C GLY A 21 -22.46 -20.01 -26.51
N ILE A 22 -22.73 -20.52 -27.71
CA ILE A 22 -22.61 -19.75 -28.97
C ILE A 22 -23.64 -18.61 -29.09
N HIS A 23 -24.80 -18.75 -28.44
CA HIS A 23 -25.87 -17.75 -28.42
C HIS A 23 -25.77 -16.78 -27.23
N GLY A 24 -24.80 -16.98 -26.34
CA GLY A 24 -24.60 -16.14 -25.17
C GLY A 24 -23.97 -14.80 -25.50
N TRP A 25 -24.37 -13.75 -24.77
CA TRP A 25 -23.69 -12.47 -24.86
C TRP A 25 -22.26 -12.58 -24.31
N PRO A 26 -21.22 -12.24 -25.08
CA PRO A 26 -19.85 -12.29 -24.61
C PRO A 26 -19.55 -11.17 -23.62
N SER A 27 -18.63 -11.40 -22.68
CA SER A 27 -18.13 -10.39 -21.75
C SER A 27 -16.62 -10.31 -21.84
N GLY A 28 -16.08 -9.11 -22.07
CA GLY A 28 -14.65 -8.88 -22.24
C GLY A 28 -14.28 -8.46 -23.67
N LYS A 29 -13.01 -8.66 -24.03
CA LYS A 29 -12.44 -8.11 -25.27
C LYS A 29 -12.37 -9.15 -26.38
N LEU A 30 -12.90 -8.81 -27.54
CA LEU A 30 -12.77 -9.57 -28.79
C LEU A 30 -12.20 -8.65 -29.87
N GLY A 31 -10.94 -8.86 -30.24
CA GLY A 31 -10.25 -7.99 -31.21
C GLY A 31 -10.19 -6.53 -30.75
N ARG A 32 -10.79 -5.63 -31.54
CA ARG A 32 -10.87 -4.17 -31.26
C ARG A 32 -12.16 -3.76 -30.56
N VAL A 33 -13.01 -4.71 -30.19
CA VAL A 33 -14.31 -4.48 -29.55
C VAL A 33 -14.27 -5.01 -28.12
N VAL A 34 -14.93 -4.30 -27.21
CA VAL A 34 -15.14 -4.72 -25.82
C VAL A 34 -16.64 -4.82 -25.56
N TYR A 35 -17.06 -5.99 -25.11
CA TYR A 35 -18.42 -6.29 -24.68
C TYR A 35 -18.52 -6.18 -23.17
N TYR A 36 -19.54 -5.48 -22.69
CA TYR A 36 -19.80 -5.32 -21.26
C TYR A 36 -21.28 -5.01 -21.00
N MET A 37 -21.70 -5.14 -19.75
CA MET A 37 -23.04 -4.77 -19.32
C MET A 37 -23.03 -3.31 -18.83
N LEU A 38 -23.83 -2.45 -19.44
CA LEU A 38 -24.04 -1.08 -18.98
C LEU A 38 -25.46 -0.95 -18.44
N ARG A 39 -25.59 -0.77 -17.12
CA ARG A 39 -26.90 -0.66 -16.44
C ARG A 39 -27.87 -1.80 -16.81
N GLY A 40 -27.35 -3.03 -16.88
CA GLY A 40 -28.14 -4.21 -17.25
C GLY A 40 -28.36 -4.41 -18.75
N GLN A 41 -27.92 -3.49 -19.61
CA GLN A 41 -28.01 -3.64 -21.07
C GLN A 41 -26.69 -4.13 -21.67
N PRO A 42 -26.72 -5.14 -22.55
CA PRO A 42 -25.54 -5.59 -23.28
C PRO A 42 -25.09 -4.50 -24.27
N VAL A 43 -23.88 -3.97 -24.09
CA VAL A 43 -23.30 -2.92 -24.95
C VAL A 43 -21.95 -3.38 -25.47
N GLN A 44 -21.64 -3.00 -26.70
CA GLN A 44 -20.32 -3.15 -27.29
C GLN A 44 -19.74 -1.79 -27.67
N ARG A 45 -18.43 -1.63 -27.50
CA ARG A 45 -17.72 -0.42 -27.95
C ARG A 45 -16.39 -0.76 -28.59
N SER A 46 -15.96 0.09 -29.52
CA SER A 46 -14.61 0.05 -30.04
C SER A 46 -13.60 0.58 -29.02
N ILE A 47 -12.40 0.00 -29.01
CA ILE A 47 -11.28 0.49 -28.20
C ILE A 47 -10.76 1.80 -28.80
N GLY A 48 -10.94 2.90 -28.08
CA GLY A 48 -10.35 4.20 -28.41
C GLY A 48 -8.85 4.24 -28.18
N LYS A 49 -8.16 5.21 -28.80
CA LYS A 49 -6.75 5.49 -28.51
C LYS A 49 -6.66 6.15 -27.14
N PRO A 50 -5.90 5.60 -26.18
CA PRO A 50 -5.68 6.29 -24.90
C PRO A 50 -4.93 7.60 -25.15
N GLY A 51 -5.40 8.70 -24.57
CA GLY A 51 -4.70 9.99 -24.59
C GLY A 51 -3.52 10.02 -23.62
N LYS A 52 -2.91 11.21 -23.44
CA LYS A 52 -1.89 11.41 -22.40
C LYS A 52 -2.51 11.20 -21.01
N PRO A 53 -1.87 10.43 -20.12
CA PRO A 53 -2.42 10.17 -18.80
C PRO A 53 -2.49 11.46 -17.97
N SER A 54 -3.62 11.68 -17.30
CA SER A 54 -3.80 12.77 -16.35
C SER A 54 -2.91 12.59 -15.11
N LEU A 55 -2.71 13.65 -14.34
CA LEU A 55 -1.95 13.56 -13.07
C LEU A 55 -2.51 12.49 -12.13
N LYS A 56 -3.84 12.40 -12.01
CA LYS A 56 -4.50 11.36 -11.19
C LYS A 56 -4.24 9.94 -11.73
N GLN A 57 -4.19 9.78 -13.06
CA GLN A 57 -3.85 8.49 -13.67
C GLN A 57 -2.39 8.12 -13.40
N LYS A 58 -1.46 9.07 -13.50
CA LYS A 58 -0.04 8.86 -13.18
C LYS A 58 0.16 8.47 -11.71
N ALA A 59 -0.47 9.21 -10.79
CA ALA A 59 -0.46 8.87 -9.36
C ALA A 59 -0.95 7.44 -9.12
N ASN A 60 -2.10 7.07 -9.70
CA ASN A 60 -2.64 5.73 -9.57
C ASN A 60 -1.73 4.63 -10.16
N HIS A 61 -1.05 4.92 -11.28
CA HIS A 61 -0.11 3.98 -11.90
C HIS A 61 1.13 3.79 -11.03
N GLU A 62 1.68 4.85 -10.46
CA GLU A 62 2.82 4.77 -9.54
C GLU A 62 2.46 4.01 -8.27
N SER A 63 1.34 4.36 -7.63
CA SER A 63 0.82 3.63 -6.46
C SER A 63 0.67 2.14 -6.74
N MET A 64 0.16 1.78 -7.93
CA MET A 64 0.05 0.39 -8.34
C MET A 64 1.43 -0.25 -8.53
N ALA A 65 2.34 0.41 -9.23
CA ALA A 65 3.68 -0.11 -9.51
C ALA A 65 4.47 -0.38 -8.21
N VAL A 66 4.42 0.56 -7.26
CA VAL A 66 5.09 0.43 -5.95
C VAL A 66 4.55 -0.78 -5.18
N VAL A 67 3.24 -0.91 -5.06
CA VAL A 67 2.61 -2.03 -4.32
C VAL A 67 2.83 -3.37 -5.01
N THR A 68 2.66 -3.44 -6.33
CA THR A 68 2.86 -4.69 -7.08
C THR A 68 4.31 -5.13 -7.04
N HIS A 69 5.27 -4.20 -7.13
CA HIS A 69 6.69 -4.52 -7.01
C HIS A 69 7.00 -5.09 -5.63
N PHE A 70 6.58 -4.40 -4.56
CA PHE A 70 6.79 -4.85 -3.18
C PHE A 70 6.13 -6.20 -2.89
N LEU A 71 4.86 -6.39 -3.21
CA LEU A 71 4.13 -7.64 -2.96
C LEU A 71 4.61 -8.80 -3.84
N GLY A 72 5.26 -8.51 -4.97
CA GLY A 72 5.87 -9.52 -5.83
C GLY A 72 6.92 -10.38 -5.12
N HIS A 73 7.58 -9.83 -4.10
CA HIS A 73 8.55 -10.54 -3.26
C HIS A 73 7.91 -11.58 -2.34
N PHE A 74 6.62 -11.45 -2.02
CA PHE A 74 5.91 -12.27 -1.02
C PHE A 74 4.92 -13.26 -1.61
N LYS A 75 5.07 -13.65 -2.89
CA LYS A 75 4.05 -14.42 -3.61
C LYS A 75 3.60 -15.69 -2.86
N GLU A 76 4.53 -16.50 -2.36
CA GLU A 76 4.21 -17.74 -1.63
C GLU A 76 3.56 -17.45 -0.27
N TYR A 77 4.08 -16.47 0.45
CA TYR A 77 3.55 -16.00 1.72
C TYR A 77 2.10 -15.47 1.59
N LEU A 78 1.83 -14.72 0.52
CA LEU A 78 0.49 -14.21 0.19
C LEU A 78 -0.47 -15.33 -0.22
N ASN A 79 0.02 -16.39 -0.87
CA ASN A 79 -0.84 -17.51 -1.26
C ASN A 79 -1.44 -18.17 -0.02
N ASN A 80 -0.64 -18.35 1.04
CA ASN A 80 -1.10 -18.89 2.32
C ASN A 80 -1.96 -17.87 3.08
N GLY A 81 -1.47 -16.63 3.22
CA GLY A 81 -2.13 -15.61 4.04
C GLY A 81 -3.48 -15.12 3.51
N PHE A 82 -3.70 -15.17 2.19
CA PHE A 82 -4.97 -14.76 1.57
C PHE A 82 -5.76 -15.94 0.99
N GLU A 83 -5.34 -17.19 1.24
CA GLU A 83 -6.03 -18.37 0.70
C GLU A 83 -7.50 -18.41 1.10
N LEU A 84 -7.77 -18.22 2.40
CA LEU A 84 -9.11 -18.31 2.97
C LEU A 84 -10.01 -17.17 2.50
N GLU A 85 -9.44 -15.97 2.30
CA GLU A 85 -10.21 -14.84 1.76
C GLU A 85 -10.51 -15.01 0.25
N ALA A 86 -9.60 -15.65 -0.50
CA ALA A 86 -9.82 -15.94 -1.91
C ALA A 86 -10.83 -17.08 -2.13
N ARG A 87 -10.91 -18.03 -1.19
CA ARG A 87 -11.75 -19.22 -1.27
C ARG A 87 -13.22 -18.86 -1.53
N GLY A 88 -13.82 -19.50 -2.54
CA GLY A 88 -15.20 -19.22 -2.95
C GLY A 88 -15.39 -17.94 -3.77
N THR A 89 -14.32 -17.21 -4.08
CA THR A 89 -14.36 -16.02 -4.95
C THR A 89 -13.63 -16.28 -6.28
N ILE A 90 -13.87 -15.41 -7.26
CA ILE A 90 -13.11 -15.39 -8.53
C ILE A 90 -11.79 -14.61 -8.44
N ARG A 91 -11.43 -14.11 -7.26
CA ARG A 91 -10.25 -13.25 -7.07
C ARG A 91 -9.04 -14.11 -6.70
N ASN A 92 -7.87 -13.72 -7.19
CA ASN A 92 -6.59 -14.29 -6.80
C ASN A 92 -6.11 -13.65 -5.48
N GLN A 93 -5.46 -14.43 -4.61
CA GLN A 93 -4.81 -14.01 -3.37
C GLN A 93 -3.97 -12.74 -3.56
N HIS A 94 -3.12 -12.72 -4.60
CA HIS A 94 -2.25 -11.58 -4.88
C HIS A 94 -3.04 -10.31 -5.21
N ASN A 95 -4.18 -10.43 -5.90
CA ASN A 95 -5.03 -9.29 -6.23
C ASN A 95 -5.76 -8.75 -4.99
N LEU A 96 -6.14 -9.63 -4.06
CA LEU A 96 -6.69 -9.22 -2.77
C LEU A 96 -5.65 -8.43 -1.98
N ALA A 97 -4.44 -8.97 -1.86
CA ALA A 97 -3.32 -8.30 -1.20
C ALA A 97 -3.02 -6.93 -1.81
N ILE A 98 -2.95 -6.81 -3.14
CA ILE A 98 -2.77 -5.52 -3.82
C ILE A 98 -3.91 -4.55 -3.46
N SER A 99 -5.16 -5.01 -3.48
CA SER A 99 -6.32 -4.17 -3.19
C SER A 99 -6.29 -3.59 -1.77
N TYR A 100 -5.87 -4.38 -0.78
CA TYR A 100 -5.72 -3.92 0.60
C TYR A 100 -4.54 -2.96 0.75
N ASN A 101 -3.35 -3.37 0.34
CA ASN A 101 -2.13 -2.59 0.54
C ASN A 101 -2.14 -1.27 -0.22
N LYS A 102 -2.69 -1.24 -1.43
CA LYS A 102 -2.81 0.00 -2.20
C LYS A 102 -3.70 1.05 -1.51
N LYS A 103 -4.66 0.62 -0.68
CA LYS A 103 -5.54 1.55 0.06
C LYS A 103 -4.92 1.99 1.39
N ASN A 104 -4.18 1.10 2.05
CA ASN A 104 -3.83 1.28 3.46
C ASN A 104 -2.32 1.44 3.71
N ALA A 105 -1.46 0.88 2.86
CA ALA A 105 -0.03 0.71 3.08
C ALA A 105 0.85 1.57 2.16
N LEU A 106 0.29 2.66 1.63
CA LEU A 106 1.02 3.66 0.86
C LEU A 106 1.14 4.95 1.64
N LYS A 107 2.29 5.62 1.51
CA LYS A 107 2.55 6.95 2.04
C LYS A 107 3.18 7.84 0.97
N GLY A 108 3.12 9.16 1.20
CA GLY A 108 3.57 10.17 0.25
C GLY A 108 2.53 10.47 -0.82
N GLU A 109 2.90 11.38 -1.73
CA GLU A 109 2.08 11.79 -2.87
C GLU A 109 2.92 11.71 -4.14
N TYR A 110 2.25 11.51 -5.29
CA TYR A 110 2.92 11.49 -6.60
C TYR A 110 3.80 12.73 -6.78
N PRO A 111 5.09 12.59 -7.18
CA PRO A 111 5.74 11.39 -7.73
C PRO A 111 6.58 10.58 -6.72
N ASN A 112 6.37 10.77 -5.42
CA ASN A 112 7.17 10.18 -4.34
C ASN A 112 6.33 9.24 -3.48
N VAL A 113 5.67 8.26 -4.11
CA VAL A 113 4.87 7.26 -3.40
C VAL A 113 5.78 6.14 -2.89
N SER A 114 5.63 5.78 -1.61
CA SER A 114 6.40 4.69 -0.99
C SER A 114 5.51 3.81 -0.10
N ILE A 115 6.03 2.65 0.29
CA ILE A 115 5.33 1.72 1.18
C ILE A 115 5.42 2.21 2.62
N ASP A 116 4.28 2.20 3.32
CA ASP A 116 4.21 2.31 4.78
C ASP A 116 4.29 0.89 5.37
N TYR A 117 5.51 0.47 5.71
CA TYR A 117 5.79 -0.91 6.13
C TYR A 117 4.97 -1.36 7.34
N ALA A 118 4.63 -0.46 8.26
CA ALA A 118 3.85 -0.79 9.45
C ALA A 118 2.38 -1.12 9.15
N LYS A 119 1.85 -0.72 8.00
CA LYS A 119 0.45 -0.94 7.59
C LYS A 119 0.30 -2.03 6.52
N VAL A 120 1.39 -2.71 6.17
CA VAL A 120 1.37 -3.77 5.18
C VAL A 120 0.57 -4.97 5.70
N GLN A 121 -0.34 -5.46 4.87
CA GLN A 121 -1.12 -6.67 5.11
C GLN A 121 -0.68 -7.78 4.14
N LEU A 122 -0.14 -8.87 4.66
CA LEU A 122 0.31 -10.05 3.91
C LEU A 122 -0.58 -11.30 4.11
N SER A 123 -1.44 -11.28 5.13
CA SER A 123 -2.39 -12.32 5.48
C SER A 123 -3.65 -11.69 6.04
N LYS A 124 -4.81 -12.30 5.82
CA LYS A 124 -6.08 -11.83 6.37
C LYS A 124 -6.95 -12.99 6.84
N GLY A 125 -7.36 -12.96 8.10
CA GLY A 125 -8.20 -14.00 8.67
C GLY A 125 -8.67 -13.72 10.09
N SER A 126 -9.20 -14.75 10.75
CA SER A 126 -9.90 -14.63 12.03
C SER A 126 -9.15 -15.25 13.21
N LEU A 127 -7.99 -15.87 12.99
CA LEU A 127 -7.19 -16.45 14.08
C LEU A 127 -6.53 -15.32 14.89
N THR A 128 -6.51 -15.44 16.21
CA THR A 128 -5.88 -14.42 17.06
C THR A 128 -4.36 -14.51 16.95
N ASN A 129 -3.69 -13.36 16.83
CA ASN A 129 -2.24 -13.29 16.83
C ASN A 129 -1.66 -13.56 18.22
N PRO A 130 -0.38 -13.98 18.29
CA PRO A 130 0.29 -14.13 19.57
C PRO A 130 0.52 -12.75 20.21
N GLU A 131 0.44 -12.69 21.54
CA GLU A 131 0.66 -11.44 22.28
C GLU A 131 2.13 -11.25 22.65
N SER A 132 2.48 -10.00 22.97
CA SER A 132 3.82 -9.62 23.46
C SER A 132 4.94 -10.09 22.53
N VAL A 133 4.72 -10.01 21.22
CA VAL A 133 5.74 -10.36 20.24
C VAL A 133 6.89 -9.37 20.33
N GLY A 134 8.08 -9.89 20.58
CA GLY A 134 9.33 -9.16 20.68
C GLY A 134 10.37 -9.75 19.75
N MET A 135 11.35 -8.94 19.43
CA MET A 135 12.42 -9.27 18.50
C MET A 135 13.73 -8.70 19.00
N LYS A 136 14.79 -9.52 18.98
CA LYS A 136 16.13 -9.15 19.44
C LYS A 136 17.18 -9.69 18.49
N LYS A 137 18.12 -8.83 18.09
CA LYS A 137 19.31 -9.23 17.34
C LYS A 137 20.25 -10.02 18.26
N VAL A 138 20.68 -11.20 17.82
CA VAL A 138 21.61 -12.09 18.51
C VAL A 138 22.73 -12.46 17.53
N GLU A 139 23.85 -12.98 18.03
CA GLU A 139 24.91 -13.51 17.19
C GLU A 139 24.36 -14.56 16.21
N GLY A 140 24.68 -14.41 14.92
CA GLY A 140 24.22 -15.31 13.85
C GLY A 140 22.77 -15.15 13.38
N GLY A 141 21.97 -14.24 13.95
CA GLY A 141 20.60 -14.06 13.47
C GLY A 141 19.66 -13.23 14.34
N LEU A 142 18.38 -13.59 14.24
CA LEU A 142 17.29 -12.87 14.88
C LEU A 142 16.50 -13.81 15.81
N GLN A 143 16.39 -13.43 17.08
CA GLN A 143 15.53 -14.12 18.02
C GLN A 143 14.18 -13.42 18.11
N ILE A 144 13.11 -14.18 17.89
CA ILE A 144 11.73 -13.72 18.01
C ILE A 144 11.09 -14.47 19.17
N SER A 145 10.38 -13.76 20.03
CA SER A 145 9.73 -14.30 21.22
C SER A 145 8.30 -13.80 21.32
N TRP A 146 7.39 -14.61 21.84
CA TRP A 146 6.01 -14.26 22.08
C TRP A 146 5.48 -15.01 23.31
N ASN A 147 4.31 -14.63 23.82
CA ASN A 147 3.71 -15.32 24.97
C ASN A 147 2.94 -16.58 24.50
N PRO A 148 3.37 -17.81 24.84
CA PRO A 148 2.68 -19.03 24.43
C PRO A 148 1.52 -19.41 25.38
N LEU A 149 1.39 -18.74 26.53
CA LEU A 149 0.46 -19.11 27.60
C LEU A 149 -0.88 -18.36 27.55
N VAL A 150 -1.08 -17.52 26.53
CA VAL A 150 -2.37 -16.85 26.35
C VAL A 150 -3.42 -17.91 26.03
N GLN A 151 -4.47 -17.96 26.84
CA GLN A 151 -5.61 -18.84 26.61
C GLN A 151 -6.54 -18.17 25.61
N TYR A 152 -6.80 -18.87 24.50
CA TYR A 152 -7.68 -18.37 23.46
C TYR A 152 -8.97 -19.18 23.42
N GLU A 153 -10.10 -18.49 23.26
CA GLU A 153 -11.41 -19.02 23.60
C GLU A 153 -11.89 -20.14 22.64
N LYS A 154 -11.40 -20.24 21.39
CA LYS A 154 -11.85 -21.25 20.41
C LYS A 154 -10.89 -21.47 19.24
N GLY A 155 -10.56 -22.74 18.95
CA GLY A 155 -9.95 -23.18 17.68
C GLY A 155 -8.45 -22.86 17.53
N GLU A 156 -7.83 -22.36 18.58
CA GLU A 156 -6.44 -21.94 18.61
C GLU A 156 -5.60 -23.05 19.26
N LEU A 157 -4.87 -23.79 18.44
CA LEU A 157 -4.15 -24.97 18.89
C LEU A 157 -2.72 -24.59 19.26
N TYR A 158 -2.17 -25.32 20.23
CA TYR A 158 -0.75 -25.22 20.58
C TYR A 158 0.16 -25.49 19.36
N ASP A 159 -0.33 -26.30 18.42
CA ASP A 159 0.34 -26.68 17.18
C ASP A 159 0.16 -25.71 16.00
N ASP A 160 -0.54 -24.58 16.18
CA ASP A 160 -0.65 -23.56 15.14
C ASP A 160 0.74 -23.13 14.67
N CYS A 161 0.91 -22.95 13.36
CA CYS A 161 2.20 -22.66 12.76
C CYS A 161 2.38 -21.15 12.56
N LEU A 162 3.51 -20.63 13.03
CA LEU A 162 3.95 -19.27 12.81
C LEU A 162 4.65 -19.18 11.46
N GLN A 163 4.20 -18.28 10.61
CA GLN A 163 4.86 -17.93 9.36
C GLN A 163 5.55 -16.57 9.53
N LEU A 164 6.76 -16.44 8.99
CA LEU A 164 7.60 -15.26 9.10
C LEU A 164 8.00 -14.75 7.73
N ALA A 165 7.95 -13.43 7.56
CA ALA A 165 8.48 -12.75 6.39
C ALA A 165 9.32 -11.55 6.83
N VAL A 166 10.57 -11.49 6.34
CA VAL A 166 11.49 -10.38 6.54
C VAL A 166 11.75 -9.71 5.21
N TYR A 167 11.57 -8.39 5.15
CA TYR A 167 11.88 -7.57 3.98
C TYR A 167 13.13 -6.72 4.24
N LEU A 168 14.02 -6.62 3.25
CA LEU A 168 15.18 -5.73 3.26
C LEU A 168 14.97 -4.62 2.21
N PRO A 169 14.51 -3.42 2.59
CA PRO A 169 14.22 -2.32 1.67
C PRO A 169 15.39 -1.94 0.75
N GLU A 170 16.60 -1.84 1.30
CA GLU A 170 17.80 -1.40 0.56
C GLU A 170 18.19 -2.40 -0.53
N ARG A 171 18.08 -3.69 -0.22
CA ARG A 171 18.48 -4.79 -1.11
C ARG A 171 17.35 -5.28 -2.00
N LYS A 172 16.11 -4.84 -1.74
CA LYS A 172 14.87 -5.35 -2.37
C LYS A 172 14.80 -6.88 -2.34
N ALA A 173 15.17 -7.43 -1.19
CA ALA A 173 15.26 -8.86 -0.96
C ALA A 173 14.37 -9.26 0.22
N GLN A 174 14.06 -10.54 0.30
CA GLN A 174 13.19 -11.09 1.33
C GLN A 174 13.73 -12.41 1.87
N ILE A 175 13.33 -12.74 3.10
CA ILE A 175 13.49 -14.05 3.73
C ILE A 175 12.09 -14.48 4.15
N ILE A 176 11.65 -15.66 3.73
CA ILE A 176 10.30 -16.18 3.99
C ILE A 176 10.45 -17.55 4.61
N GLU A 177 9.82 -17.74 5.77
CA GLU A 177 9.71 -19.02 6.45
C GLU A 177 8.22 -19.34 6.65
N LEU A 178 7.69 -20.27 5.85
CA LEU A 178 6.28 -20.64 5.90
C LEU A 178 5.94 -21.53 7.11
N ASN A 179 6.94 -22.19 7.70
CA ASN A 179 6.80 -23.05 8.87
C ASN A 179 7.86 -22.72 9.92
N PHE A 180 7.89 -21.46 10.36
CA PHE A 180 8.98 -20.94 11.19
C PHE A 180 9.03 -21.58 12.59
N SER A 181 7.87 -21.68 13.26
CA SER A 181 7.79 -22.30 14.58
C SER A 181 6.34 -22.67 14.92
N LYS A 182 6.15 -23.54 15.90
CA LYS A 182 4.83 -23.75 16.50
C LYS A 182 4.53 -22.64 17.50
N ARG A 183 3.27 -22.24 17.60
CA ARG A 183 2.76 -21.22 18.51
C ARG A 183 3.10 -21.54 19.97
N GLY A 184 3.01 -22.81 20.34
CA GLY A 184 3.27 -23.25 21.69
C GLY A 184 4.71 -23.10 22.22
N ILE A 185 5.70 -22.96 21.33
CA ILE A 185 7.12 -22.90 21.72
C ILE A 185 7.47 -21.56 22.38
N GLY A 186 6.83 -20.46 21.97
CA GLY A 186 7.04 -19.12 22.55
C GLY A 186 8.33 -18.41 22.12
N THR A 187 9.27 -19.09 21.48
CA THR A 187 10.50 -18.50 20.95
C THR A 187 10.96 -19.21 19.69
N ALA A 188 11.60 -18.47 18.78
CA ALA A 188 12.20 -19.03 17.58
C ALA A 188 13.40 -18.18 17.11
N PHE A 189 14.31 -18.83 16.40
CA PHE A 189 15.54 -18.21 15.90
C PHE A 189 15.56 -18.27 14.38
N LEU A 190 15.70 -17.12 13.74
CA LEU A 190 15.91 -17.00 12.30
C LEU A 190 17.41 -16.77 12.04
N PRO A 191 18.12 -17.72 11.40
CA PRO A 191 19.50 -17.50 11.00
C PRO A 191 19.57 -16.44 9.90
N VAL A 192 20.41 -15.43 10.10
CA VAL A 192 20.61 -14.35 9.13
C VAL A 192 22.09 -14.02 9.05
N ASN A 193 22.66 -14.01 7.84
CA ASN A 193 24.06 -13.65 7.62
C ASN A 193 24.36 -12.24 8.13
N GLU A 194 25.57 -12.02 8.63
CA GLU A 194 26.04 -10.74 9.18
C GLU A 194 25.84 -9.57 8.21
N ASP A 195 26.18 -9.74 6.93
CA ASP A 195 25.98 -8.74 5.88
C ASP A 195 24.54 -8.22 5.79
N LYS A 196 23.56 -9.09 6.07
CA LYS A 196 22.14 -8.74 6.04
C LYS A 196 21.72 -8.14 7.37
N LEU A 197 22.23 -8.65 8.49
CA LEU A 197 21.94 -8.19 9.86
C LEU A 197 22.31 -6.73 10.13
N GLU A 198 23.11 -6.09 9.27
CA GLU A 198 23.41 -4.66 9.35
C GLU A 198 22.46 -3.80 8.51
N SER A 199 21.82 -4.37 7.48
CA SER A 199 20.84 -3.67 6.67
C SER A 199 19.54 -3.41 7.45
N SER A 200 18.78 -2.39 7.03
CA SER A 200 17.43 -2.16 7.54
C SER A 200 16.52 -3.36 7.21
N MET A 201 15.77 -3.85 8.19
CA MET A 201 14.84 -4.97 8.03
C MET A 201 13.45 -4.63 8.56
N GLU A 202 12.43 -5.08 7.84
CA GLU A 202 11.03 -5.02 8.26
C GLU A 202 10.53 -6.45 8.48
N VAL A 203 10.00 -6.74 9.67
CA VAL A 203 9.63 -8.10 10.06
C VAL A 203 8.12 -8.21 10.25
N TYR A 204 7.54 -9.20 9.56
CA TYR A 204 6.13 -9.53 9.56
C TYR A 204 5.92 -10.97 9.99
N LEU A 205 4.84 -11.23 10.72
CA LEU A 205 4.39 -12.58 11.05
C LEU A 205 2.89 -12.73 10.81
N PHE A 206 2.45 -13.98 10.67
CA PHE A 206 1.06 -14.37 10.93
C PHE A 206 1.03 -15.83 11.38
N LEU A 207 -0.08 -16.27 11.95
CA LEU A 207 -0.35 -17.65 12.33
C LEU A 207 -1.26 -18.31 11.31
N SER A 208 -0.99 -19.57 11.02
CA SER A 208 -1.89 -20.48 10.33
C SER A 208 -2.24 -21.64 11.25
N ALA A 209 -3.53 -21.97 11.36
CA ALA A 209 -3.94 -23.10 12.17
C ALA A 209 -3.35 -24.40 11.63
N ALA A 210 -3.04 -25.34 12.53
CA ALA A 210 -2.42 -26.62 12.18
C ALA A 210 -3.24 -27.44 11.15
N ASN A 211 -4.55 -27.21 11.11
CA ASN A 211 -5.48 -27.86 10.17
C ASN A 211 -5.72 -27.05 8.88
N HIS A 212 -5.02 -25.92 8.67
CA HIS A 212 -5.15 -25.01 7.53
C HIS A 212 -6.58 -24.46 7.31
N THR A 213 -7.40 -24.40 8.36
CA THR A 213 -8.77 -23.88 8.28
C THR A 213 -8.90 -22.40 8.60
N SER A 214 -7.95 -21.84 9.34
CA SER A 214 -7.90 -20.43 9.73
C SER A 214 -6.48 -19.87 9.63
N VAL A 215 -6.39 -18.57 9.38
CA VAL A 215 -5.15 -17.79 9.43
C VAL A 215 -5.42 -16.52 10.23
N SER A 216 -4.38 -15.89 10.75
CA SER A 216 -4.48 -14.60 11.44
C SER A 216 -4.20 -13.46 10.49
N ASP A 217 -4.57 -12.25 10.92
CA ASP A 217 -4.12 -11.02 10.27
C ASP A 217 -2.59 -10.85 10.40
N THR A 218 -1.99 -10.08 9.50
CA THR A 218 -0.56 -9.78 9.58
C THR A 218 -0.26 -8.97 10.82
N LEU A 219 0.75 -9.41 11.58
CA LEU A 219 1.31 -8.65 12.68
C LEU A 219 2.69 -8.15 12.28
N TYR A 220 2.86 -6.83 12.33
CA TYR A 220 4.14 -6.17 12.12
C TYR A 220 4.91 -6.18 13.45
N VAL A 221 6.07 -6.85 13.46
CA VAL A 221 6.92 -6.97 14.65
C VAL A 221 7.69 -5.68 14.90
N GLY A 222 8.13 -5.04 13.83
CA GLY A 222 8.92 -3.84 13.87
C GLY A 222 10.05 -3.84 12.86
N ASN A 223 10.89 -2.83 13.01
CA ASN A 223 12.04 -2.59 12.17
C ASN A 223 13.34 -2.84 12.97
N LEU A 224 14.36 -3.41 12.30
CA LEU A 224 15.73 -3.45 12.78
C LEU A 224 16.63 -2.58 11.91
N ASN A 225 17.54 -1.86 12.55
CA ASN A 225 18.55 -0.99 11.91
C ASN A 225 18.01 0.09 10.96
N GLY A 226 16.70 0.28 10.88
CA GLY A 226 16.08 1.41 10.22
C GLY A 226 15.70 2.50 11.21
N THR A 227 15.44 3.68 10.66
CA THR A 227 14.92 4.83 11.41
C THR A 227 13.43 4.59 11.69
N TRP A 228 13.11 3.87 12.77
CA TRP A 228 11.74 3.76 13.26
C TRP A 228 11.40 4.90 14.21
N GLU A 229 10.51 5.79 13.78
CA GLU A 229 9.73 6.64 14.69
C GLU A 229 8.55 5.82 15.23
N LYS A 230 8.44 5.72 16.57
CA LYS A 230 7.29 5.06 17.22
C LYS A 230 5.96 5.69 16.75
N PRO A 231 4.94 4.90 16.37
CA PRO A 231 3.62 5.39 16.04
C PRO A 231 2.93 5.65 17.38
N GLY A 232 3.04 6.88 17.85
CA GLY A 232 2.53 7.30 19.16
C GLY A 232 3.29 8.45 19.81
N SER A 233 4.44 8.86 19.25
CA SER A 233 5.17 10.03 19.75
C SER A 233 5.67 10.89 18.59
N ARG A 234 4.74 11.51 17.83
CA ARG A 234 5.09 12.78 17.19
C ARG A 234 4.94 13.88 18.23
N LYS A 235 6.06 14.32 18.81
CA LYS A 235 6.22 15.76 18.86
C LYS A 235 6.46 16.16 17.42
N CYS A 236 5.58 17.00 16.86
CA CYS A 236 5.83 17.60 15.57
C CYS A 236 7.09 18.47 15.70
N GLU A 237 8.25 17.94 15.32
CA GLU A 237 9.34 18.81 14.93
C GLU A 237 8.93 19.39 13.57
N GLU A 238 8.33 20.57 13.66
CA GLU A 238 8.03 21.42 12.51
C GLU A 238 9.33 21.71 11.78
N ASN A 239 9.52 21.10 10.61
CA ASN A 239 10.62 21.43 9.72
C ASN A 239 10.52 22.94 9.37
N PRO A 240 11.48 23.79 9.79
CA PRO A 240 11.41 25.24 9.54
C PRO A 240 11.44 25.60 8.05
N VAL A 241 11.80 24.65 7.18
CA VAL A 241 12.05 24.85 5.76
C VAL A 241 10.77 24.94 4.92
N GLU A 242 9.69 24.22 5.28
CA GLU A 242 8.40 24.31 4.56
C GLU A 242 7.66 25.63 4.85
N ASP A 243 7.96 26.25 5.99
CA ASP A 243 7.34 27.49 6.46
C ASP A 243 7.91 28.72 5.70
N LEU A 244 9.23 28.76 5.50
CA LEU A 244 9.90 29.87 4.79
C LEU A 244 9.45 30.02 3.33
N GLY A 245 9.33 28.91 2.57
CA GLY A 245 8.91 28.95 1.16
C GLY A 245 7.44 29.33 0.97
N THR A 246 6.56 28.90 1.88
CA THR A 246 5.13 29.21 1.86
C THR A 246 4.89 30.69 2.23
N ASN A 247 5.67 31.23 3.16
CA ASN A 247 5.60 32.64 3.56
C ASN A 247 6.10 33.57 2.45
N LEU A 248 7.18 33.23 1.73
CA LEU A 248 7.70 34.04 0.63
C LEU A 248 6.69 34.15 -0.54
N ARG A 249 6.04 33.03 -0.90
CA ARG A 249 5.02 33.03 -1.96
C ARG A 249 3.79 33.83 -1.57
N PHE A 250 3.36 33.74 -0.31
CA PHE A 250 2.24 34.52 0.19
C PHE A 250 2.53 36.03 0.15
N GLU A 251 3.72 36.46 0.58
CA GLU A 251 4.11 37.87 0.55
C GLU A 251 4.11 38.44 -0.88
N GLN A 252 4.69 37.73 -1.85
CA GLN A 252 4.68 38.13 -3.26
C GLN A 252 3.26 38.29 -3.81
N VAL A 253 2.37 37.32 -3.55
CA VAL A 253 0.99 37.35 -4.04
C VAL A 253 0.18 38.44 -3.34
N LYS A 254 0.40 38.68 -2.05
CA LYS A 254 -0.24 39.74 -1.26
C LYS A 254 0.15 41.12 -1.78
N GLU A 255 1.42 41.36 -2.09
CA GLU A 255 1.88 42.61 -2.70
C GLU A 255 1.23 42.84 -4.06
N GLN A 256 1.24 41.83 -4.93
CA GLN A 256 0.63 41.91 -6.25
C GLN A 256 -0.88 42.21 -6.19
N TYR A 257 -1.62 41.52 -5.31
CA TYR A 257 -3.04 41.77 -5.11
C TYR A 257 -3.29 43.17 -4.52
N GLY A 258 -2.47 43.59 -3.55
CA GLY A 258 -2.55 44.93 -2.96
C GLY A 258 -2.32 46.05 -3.97
N LEU A 259 -1.36 45.89 -4.91
CA LEU A 259 -1.14 46.84 -5.99
C LEU A 259 -2.36 46.96 -6.91
N GLN A 260 -2.99 45.83 -7.27
CA GLN A 260 -4.19 45.83 -8.11
C GLN A 260 -5.38 46.51 -7.44
N MET A 261 -5.51 46.38 -6.12
CA MET A 261 -6.58 47.02 -5.35
C MET A 261 -6.44 48.56 -5.27
N LYS A 262 -5.20 49.08 -5.38
CA LYS A 262 -4.93 50.53 -5.42
C LYS A 262 -5.27 51.18 -6.77
N LEU A 263 -5.37 50.37 -7.84
CA LEU A 263 -5.73 50.84 -9.17
C LEU A 263 -7.25 51.01 -9.32
N LYS A 264 -7.65 51.97 -10.16
CA LYS A 264 -9.05 52.12 -10.58
C LYS A 264 -9.49 50.85 -11.33
N PRO A 265 -10.77 50.45 -11.26
CA PRO A 265 -11.26 49.20 -11.88
C PRO A 265 -10.92 49.04 -13.36
N GLU A 266 -10.79 50.15 -14.09
CA GLU A 266 -10.45 50.20 -15.52
C GLU A 266 -8.99 49.83 -15.81
N ASP A 267 -8.08 50.12 -14.88
CA ASP A 267 -6.63 49.92 -15.02
C ASP A 267 -6.15 48.57 -14.44
N ARG A 268 -7.08 47.76 -13.92
CA ARG A 268 -6.78 46.46 -13.31
C ARG A 268 -6.48 45.41 -14.37
N LEU A 269 -5.88 44.31 -13.91
CA LEU A 269 -5.76 43.10 -14.70
C LEU A 269 -7.13 42.67 -15.27
N PRO A 270 -7.14 42.06 -16.48
CA PRO A 270 -8.36 41.52 -17.06
C PRO A 270 -9.11 40.64 -16.07
N ARG A 271 -10.45 40.74 -16.06
CA ARG A 271 -11.34 40.13 -15.05
C ARG A 271 -10.99 38.66 -14.71
N LYS A 272 -10.63 37.84 -15.70
CA LYS A 272 -10.23 36.43 -15.48
C LYS A 272 -8.91 36.29 -14.71
N ALA A 273 -7.90 37.11 -15.05
CA ALA A 273 -6.60 37.10 -14.39
C ALA A 273 -6.71 37.65 -12.96
N PHE A 274 -7.49 38.72 -12.77
CA PHE A 274 -7.78 39.26 -11.44
C PHE A 274 -8.45 38.21 -10.53
N ASN A 275 -9.50 37.54 -11.01
CA ASN A 275 -10.19 36.50 -10.22
C ASN A 275 -9.28 35.30 -9.89
N SER A 276 -8.29 35.01 -10.73
CA SER A 276 -7.31 33.94 -10.45
C SER A 276 -6.36 34.35 -9.32
N LEU A 277 -5.84 35.58 -9.41
CA LEU A 277 -4.95 36.16 -8.40
C LEU A 277 -5.66 36.28 -7.04
N GLU A 278 -6.91 36.75 -7.03
CA GLU A 278 -7.76 36.85 -5.84
C GLU A 278 -7.98 35.48 -5.17
N LYS A 279 -8.27 34.44 -5.97
CA LYS A 279 -8.41 33.07 -5.44
C LYS A 279 -7.11 32.54 -4.84
N GLU A 280 -5.98 32.75 -5.50
CA GLU A 280 -4.67 32.34 -4.99
C GLU A 280 -4.34 33.05 -3.67
N TYR A 281 -4.59 34.37 -3.60
CA TYR A 281 -4.43 35.15 -2.39
C TYR A 281 -5.27 34.62 -1.23
N LEU A 282 -6.57 34.38 -1.44
CA LEU A 282 -7.48 33.91 -0.39
C LEU A 282 -7.09 32.52 0.14
N VAL A 283 -6.66 31.62 -0.74
CA VAL A 283 -6.21 30.28 -0.35
C VAL A 283 -4.94 30.36 0.51
N LEU A 284 -3.96 31.16 0.09
CA LEU A 284 -2.71 31.35 0.85
C LEU A 284 -2.95 32.08 2.17
N MET A 285 -3.86 33.06 2.21
CA MET A 285 -4.24 33.79 3.42
C MET A 285 -4.87 32.86 4.46
N ASN A 286 -5.83 32.02 4.07
CA ASN A 286 -6.46 31.05 4.97
C ASN A 286 -5.45 30.05 5.54
N ARG A 287 -4.50 29.60 4.70
CA ARG A 287 -3.42 28.71 5.13
C ARG A 287 -2.45 29.42 6.09
N TYR A 288 -2.12 30.68 5.84
CA TYR A 288 -1.27 31.47 6.74
C TYR A 288 -1.94 31.73 8.09
N GLU A 289 -3.25 32.01 8.09
CA GLU A 289 -4.02 32.20 9.33
C GLU A 289 -4.13 30.92 10.16
N SER A 290 -4.33 29.75 9.54
CA SER A 290 -4.36 28.48 10.27
C SER A 290 -3.01 28.22 10.96
N ILE A 291 -1.91 28.40 10.22
CA ILE A 291 -0.54 28.27 10.77
C ILE A 291 -0.30 29.25 11.93
N SER A 292 -0.73 30.51 11.77
CA SER A 292 -0.57 31.54 12.80
C SER A 292 -1.37 31.25 14.07
N ARG A 293 -2.56 30.64 13.95
CA ARG A 293 -3.39 30.22 15.10
C ARG A 293 -2.76 29.03 15.81
N ASP A 294 -2.23 28.07 15.07
CA ASP A 294 -1.55 26.90 15.63
C ASP A 294 -0.29 27.31 16.43
N ARG A 295 0.46 28.31 15.95
CA ARG A 295 1.61 28.88 16.70
C ARG A 295 1.21 29.56 18.02
N LYS A 296 0.05 30.22 18.09
CA LYS A 296 -0.44 30.90 19.31
C LYS A 296 -0.98 29.93 20.36
N ASN A 297 -1.42 28.74 19.94
CA ASN A 297 -2.04 27.74 20.83
C ASN A 297 -1.06 26.67 21.34
N LYS A 298 0.24 26.76 21.04
CA LYS A 298 1.26 25.91 21.68
C LYS A 298 1.54 26.42 23.11
N PRO A 299 1.34 25.59 24.16
CA PRO A 299 1.85 25.93 25.48
C PRO A 299 3.39 25.90 25.46
N VAL A 300 4.01 26.89 26.13
CA VAL A 300 5.46 26.99 26.34
C VAL A 300 6.00 25.76 27.06
#